data_AF-A0A352JTW5-F1
#
_entry.id   AF-A0A352JTW5-F1
#
_cell.length_a   1.000
_cell.length_b   1.000
_cell.length_c   1.000
_cell.angle_alpha   90.00
_cell.angle_beta   90.00
_cell.angle_gamma   90.00
#
_symmetry.space_group_name_H-M   'P 1'
#
loop_
_entity.id
_entity.type
_entity.pdbx_description
1 polymer ?
#
loop_
_entity_poly.entity_id
_entity_poly.type
_entity_poly.pdbx_seq_one_letter_code
_entity_poly.pdbx_strand_id
1 'polypeptide(L)' 'MINLLLPLILGSIFGALAAAAAYLITYQEYIHHFPDKGRPRKMALRMALVAFLFFVISILIVWIIFIGIFSKGKLQ' A
#
# COMPACT_ATOMS: atom_id res chain seq x y z
N MET A 1 -2.38 -18.68 -18.14
CA MET A 1 -2.61 -18.41 -16.70
C MET A 1 -2.04 -17.04 -16.38
N ILE A 2 -2.77 -16.20 -15.63
CA ILE A 2 -2.28 -14.88 -15.18
C ILE A 2 -1.33 -15.10 -14.00
N ASN A 3 -0.08 -14.65 -14.13
CA ASN A 3 0.92 -14.75 -13.06
C ASN A 3 0.74 -13.58 -12.08
N LEU A 4 0.21 -13.86 -10.89
CA LEU A 4 -0.01 -12.85 -9.84
C LEU A 4 1.20 -12.66 -8.92
N LEU A 5 2.23 -13.49 -9.05
CA LEU A 5 3.38 -13.47 -8.15
C LEU A 5 4.16 -12.15 -8.24
N LEU A 6 4.41 -11.64 -9.44
CA LEU A 6 5.15 -10.39 -9.66
C LEU A 6 4.44 -9.15 -9.05
N PRO A 7 3.16 -8.86 -9.35
CA PRO A 7 2.49 -7.71 -8.74
C PRO A 7 2.34 -7.86 -7.22
N LEU A 8 2.21 -9.08 -6.68
CA LEU A 8 2.17 -9.30 -5.24
C LEU A 8 3.51 -8.98 -4.56
N ILE A 9 4.64 -9.38 -5.15
CA ILE A 9 5.97 -9.05 -4.61
C ILE A 9 6.17 -7.54 -4.62
N LEU A 10 5.90 -6.87 -5.74
CA LEU A 10 6.04 -5.42 -5.84
C LEU A 10 5.09 -4.70 -4.88
N GLY A 11 3.82 -5.11 -4.84
CA GLY A 11 2.81 -4.58 -3.92
C GLY A 11 3.23 -4.71 -2.46
N SER A 12 3.78 -5.85 -2.08
CA SER A 12 4.23 -6.11 -0.72
C SER A 12 5.45 -5.25 -0.34
N ILE A 13 6.47 -5.16 -1.21
CA ILE A 13 7.68 -4.37 -0.93
C ILE A 13 7.34 -2.88 -0.81
N PHE A 14 6.68 -2.32 -1.82
CA PHE A 14 6.34 -0.90 -1.81
C PHE A 14 5.26 -0.57 -0.78
N GLY A 15 4.29 -1.46 -0.59
CA GLY A 15 3.28 -1.34 0.45
C GLY A 15 3.90 -1.34 1.85
N ALA A 16 4.86 -2.23 2.13
CA ALA A 16 5.53 -2.29 3.43
C ALA A 16 6.33 -1.01 3.72
N LEU A 17 7.06 -0.49 2.72
CA LEU A 17 7.78 0.79 2.84
C LEU A 17 6.81 1.96 3.10
N ALA A 18 5.72 2.03 2.34
CA ALA A 18 4.70 3.06 2.52
C ALA A 18 4.02 2.96 3.89
N ALA A 19 3.74 1.75 4.37
CA ALA A 19 3.16 1.50 5.68
C ALA A 19 4.09 1.95 6.81
N ALA A 20 5.39 1.62 6.70
CA ALA A 20 6.39 2.05 7.68
C ALA A 20 6.53 3.58 7.70
N ALA A 21 6.58 4.23 6.53
CA ALA A 21 6.62 5.69 6.44
C ALA A 21 5.37 6.34 7.05
N ALA A 22 4.17 5.87 6.66
CA ALA A 22 2.91 6.37 7.19
C ALA A 22 2.79 6.16 8.71
N TYR A 23 3.28 5.04 9.23
CA TYR A 23 3.37 4.78 10.67
C TYR A 23 4.23 5.84 11.36
N LEU A 24 5.47 6.02 10.90
CA LEU A 24 6.45 6.91 11.53
C LEU A 24 5.97 8.36 11.52
N ILE A 25 5.46 8.85 10.38
CA ILE A 25 4.91 10.20 10.25
C ILE A 25 3.74 10.40 11.21
N THR A 26 2.74 9.50 11.17
CA THR A 26 1.55 9.63 12.02
C THR A 26 1.91 9.54 13.50
N TYR A 27 2.85 8.66 13.86
CA TYR A 27 3.27 8.48 15.24
C TYR A 27 4.01 9.71 15.77
N GLN A 28 4.95 10.26 15.00
CA GLN A 28 5.71 11.46 15.36
C GLN A 28 4.82 12.69 15.50
N GLU A 29 3.86 12.86 14.59
CA GLU A 29 2.89 13.95 14.65
C GLU A 29 2.03 13.84 15.93
N TYR A 30 1.46 12.66 16.17
CA TYR A 30 0.53 12.47 17.27
C TYR A 30 1.18 12.50 18.65
N ILE A 31 2.43 12.05 18.80
CA ILE A 31 3.12 12.09 20.10
C ILE A 31 3.51 13.50 20.51
N HIS A 32 3.73 14.40 19.55
CA HIS A 32 4.11 15.78 19.82
C HIS A 32 2.90 16.67 20.12
N HIS A 33 1.75 16.37 19.50
CA HIS A 33 0.54 17.20 19.62
C HIS A 33 -0.48 16.71 20.65
N PHE A 34 -0.46 15.44 21.06
CA PHE A 34 -1.46 14.90 21.97
C PHE A 34 -0.84 14.29 23.25
N PRO A 35 -1.33 14.65 24.45
CA PRO A 35 -0.81 14.14 25.73
C PRO A 35 -1.19 12.68 26.01
N ASP A 36 -2.18 12.13 25.27
CA ASP A 36 -2.71 10.79 25.49
C ASP A 36 -1.89 9.73 24.76
N LYS A 37 -0.90 9.13 25.45
CA LYS A 37 0.13 8.24 24.86
C LYS A 37 -0.41 6.91 24.28
N GLY A 38 -1.65 6.51 24.61
CA GLY A 38 -2.25 5.26 24.12
C GLY A 38 -2.85 5.35 22.71
N ARG A 39 -3.35 6.53 22.31
CA ARG A 39 -3.98 6.76 21.00
C ARG A 39 -3.02 6.84 19.79
N PRO A 40 -1.81 7.43 19.90
CA PRO A 40 -0.87 7.60 18.78
C PRO A 40 -0.53 6.30 18.07
N ARG A 41 -0.25 5.23 18.83
CA ARG A 41 0.10 3.92 18.25
C ARG A 41 -1.06 3.32 17.45
N LYS A 42 -2.28 3.38 17.98
CA LYS A 42 -3.47 2.86 17.31
C LYS A 42 -3.77 3.62 16.03
N MET A 43 -3.60 4.95 16.05
CA MET A 43 -3.79 5.78 14.87
C MET A 43 -2.72 5.52 13.81
N ALA A 44 -1.45 5.47 14.21
CA ALA A 44 -0.34 5.17 13.32
C ALA A 44 -0.46 3.80 12.66
N LEU A 45 -0.87 2.76 13.40
CA LEU A 45 -1.13 1.42 12.83
C LEU A 45 -2.28 1.43 11.82
N ARG A 46 -3.35 2.19 12.07
CA ARG A 46 -4.45 2.35 11.10
C ARG A 46 -3.96 3.01 9.82
N MET A 47 -3.18 4.08 9.93
CA MET A 47 -2.63 4.77 8.76
C MET A 47 -1.65 3.88 7.98
N ALA A 48 -0.79 3.13 8.68
CA ALA A 48 0.11 2.16 8.07
C ALA A 48 -0.65 1.08 7.27
N LEU A 49 -1.71 0.52 7.85
CA LEU A 49 -2.55 -0.48 7.20
C LEU A 49 -3.27 0.08 5.97
N VAL A 50 -3.80 1.30 6.05
CA VAL A 50 -4.42 1.98 4.91
C VAL A 50 -3.40 2.21 3.79
N ALA A 51 -2.21 2.70 4.11
CA ALA A 51 -1.14 2.92 3.13
C ALA A 51 -0.69 1.61 2.47
N PHE A 52 -0.51 0.54 3.26
CA PHE A 52 -0.18 -0.79 2.75
C PHE A 52 -1.22 -1.26 1.73
N LEU A 53 -2.50 -1.28 2.14
CA LEU A 53 -3.59 -1.75 1.30
C LEU A 53 -3.74 -0.91 0.04
N PHE A 54 -3.57 0.42 0.15
CA PHE A 54 -3.62 1.32 -0.99
C PHE A 54 -2.60 0.89 -2.06
N PHE A 55 -1.32 0.73 -1.71
CA PHE A 55 -0.29 0.36 -2.68
C PHE A 55 -0.46 -1.05 -3.26
N VAL A 56 -0.85 -2.03 -2.44
CA VAL A 56 -1.14 -3.39 -2.92
C VAL A 56 -2.30 -3.38 -3.92
N ILE A 57 -3.41 -2.70 -3.58
CA ILE A 57 -4.58 -2.60 -4.44
C ILE A 57 -4.24 -1.83 -5.73
N SER A 58 -3.51 -0.72 -5.64
CA SER A 58 -3.09 0.06 -6.81
C SER A 58 -2.25 -0.77 -7.78
N ILE A 59 -1.29 -1.55 -7.29
CA ILE A 59 -0.44 -2.40 -8.15
C ILE A 59 -1.26 -3.52 -8.80
N LEU A 60 -2.21 -4.12 -8.07
CA LEU A 60 -3.12 -5.11 -8.65
C LEU A 60 -4.00 -4.50 -9.75
N ILE A 61 -4.54 -3.30 -9.54
CA ILE A 61 -5.34 -2.59 -10.55
C ILE A 61 -4.50 -2.31 -11.80
N VAL A 62 -3.29 -1.77 -11.62
CA VAL A 62 -2.36 -1.50 -12.74
C VAL A 62 -2.04 -2.77 -13.52
N TRP A 63 -1.78 -3.88 -12.82
CA TRP A 63 -1.51 -5.17 -13.45
C TRP A 63 -2.68 -5.70 -14.28
N ILE A 64 -3.90 -5.60 -13.75
CA ILE A 64 -5.12 -6.01 -14.44
C ILE A 64 -5.34 -5.16 -15.70
N ILE A 65 -5.17 -3.84 -15.60
CA ILE A 65 -5.29 -2.93 -16.73
C ILE A 65 -4.23 -3.26 -17.79
N PHE A 66 -2.98 -3.46 -17.37
CA PHE A 66 -1.88 -3.79 -18.28
C PHE A 66 -2.14 -5.08 -19.06
N ILE A 67 -2.61 -6.14 -18.39
CA ILE A 67 -3.01 -7.39 -19.05
C ILE A 67 -4.17 -7.15 -20.03
N GLY A 68 -5.18 -6.38 -19.62
CA GLY A 68 -6.33 -6.08 -20.46
C GLY A 68 -5.94 -5.35 -21.75
N ILE A 69 -5.01 -4.40 -21.68
CA ILE A 69 -4.48 -3.69 -22.84
C ILE A 69 -3.65 -4.62 -23.73
N PHE A 70 -2.71 -5.38 -23.14
CA PHE A 70 -1.82 -6.26 -23.91
C PHE A 70 -2.56 -7.42 -24.59
N SER A 71 -3.64 -7.92 -23.98
CA SER A 71 -4.50 -8.94 -24.58
C SER A 71 -5.18 -8.43 -25.86
N LYS A 72 -5.63 -7.17 -25.88
CA LYS A 72 -6.24 -6.56 -27.07
C LYS A 72 -5.25 -6.30 -28.19
N GLY A 73 -3.98 -6.02 -27.87
CA GLY A 73 -2.92 -5.73 -28.85
C GLY A 73 -2.42 -6.95 -29.64
N LYS A 74 -2.73 -8.19 -29.22
CA LYS A 74 -2.34 -9.42 -29.93
C LYS A 74 -3.39 -9.94 -30.93
N LEU A 75 -4.53 -9.27 -31.05
CA LEU A 75 -5.66 -9.65 -31.92
C LEU A 75 -5.76 -8.77 -33.18
N GLN A 76 -4.79 -7.88 -33.40
CA GLN A 76 -4.56 -7.15 -34.66
C GLN A 76 -3.28 -7.66 -35.32
#